data_AF-A0A925VJ29-F1
#
_entry.id   AF-A0A925VJ29-F1
#
_cell.length_a   1.000
_cell.length_b   1.000
_cell.length_c   1.000
_cell.angle_alpha   90.00
_cell.angle_beta   90.00
_cell.angle_gamma   90.00
#
_symmetry.space_group_name_H-M   'P 1'
#
loop_
_entity.id
_entity.type
_entity.pdbx_description
1 polymer ?
#
loop_
_entity_poly.entity_id
_entity_poly.type
_entity_poly.pdbx_seq_one_letter_code
_entity_poly.pdbx_strand_id
1 'polypeptide(L)' 'MTRVQCVSIYRGVRNKETRDRGWDSLPLFGQGEHLDQNTAERLFNFLLIDQILAEFSLANGTGFHTDYL' A
#
# COMPACT_ATOMS: atom_id res chain seq x y z
N MET A 1 3.69 0.09 6.21
CA MET A 1 3.38 -0.89 5.13
C MET A 1 4.00 -0.41 3.84
N THR A 2 4.41 -1.23 2.88
CA THR A 2 4.93 -0.66 1.62
C THR A 2 3.80 -0.01 0.82
N ARG A 3 4.12 0.97 -0.03
CA ARG A 3 3.12 1.62 -0.90
C ARG A 3 2.34 0.62 -1.75
N VAL A 4 3.03 -0.39 -2.30
CA VAL A 4 2.41 -1.45 -3.11
C VAL A 4 1.40 -2.27 -2.31
N GLN A 5 1.71 -2.56 -1.03
CA GLN A 5 0.77 -3.23 -0.14
C GLN A 5 -0.44 -2.34 0.15
N CYS A 6 -0.23 -1.05 0.46
CA CYS A 6 -1.32 -0.11 0.71
C CYS A 6 -2.26 0.03 -0.50
N VAL A 7 -1.72 0.13 -1.72
CA VAL A 7 -2.51 0.16 -2.96
C VAL A 7 -3.33 -1.12 -3.11
N SER A 8 -2.71 -2.28 -2.89
CA SER A 8 -3.38 -3.59 -3.02
C SER A 8 -4.53 -3.72 -2.03
N ILE A 9 -4.34 -3.29 -0.78
CA ILE A 9 -5.37 -3.31 0.27
C ILE A 9 -6.50 -2.35 -0.07
N TYR A 10 -6.18 -1.11 -0.43
CA TYR A 10 -7.18 -0.10 -0.76
C TYR A 10 -8.05 -0.54 -1.94
N ARG A 11 -7.44 -1.18 -2.96
CA ARG A 11 -8.15 -1.77 -4.10
C ARG A 11 -8.87 -3.09 -3.78
N GLY A 12 -8.73 -3.63 -2.57
CA GLY A 12 -9.43 -4.84 -2.14
C GLY A 12 -8.87 -6.14 -2.74
N VAL A 13 -7.59 -6.19 -3.09
CA VAL A 13 -6.97 -7.39 -3.69
C VAL A 13 -7.01 -8.56 -2.72
N ARG A 14 -7.72 -9.63 -3.11
CA ARG A 14 -7.91 -10.85 -2.31
C ARG A 14 -6.93 -11.94 -2.72
N ASN A 15 -5.68 -11.81 -2.30
CA ASN A 15 -4.67 -12.85 -2.45
C ASN A 15 -4.42 -13.59 -1.11
N LYS A 16 -3.57 -14.62 -1.13
CA LYS A 16 -3.23 -15.39 0.07
C LYS A 16 -2.62 -14.50 1.17
N GLU A 17 -1.71 -13.60 0.79
CA GLU A 17 -1.06 -12.68 1.73
C GLU A 17 -2.06 -11.77 2.44
N THR A 18 -3.02 -11.18 1.71
CA THR A 18 -4.08 -10.34 2.29
C THR A 18 -4.83 -11.08 3.39
N ARG A 19 -5.19 -12.34 3.17
CA ARG A 19 -5.91 -13.18 4.14
C ARG A 19 -5.02 -13.58 5.32
N ASP A 20 -3.82 -14.07 5.03
CA ASP A 20 -2.88 -14.54 6.06
C ASP A 20 -2.43 -13.40 7.00
N ARG A 21 -2.37 -12.17 6.49
CA ARG A 21 -2.02 -10.96 7.26
C ARG A 21 -3.25 -10.27 7.90
N GLY A 22 -4.47 -10.71 7.59
CA GLY A 22 -5.72 -10.12 8.07
C GLY A 22 -6.02 -8.72 7.50
N TRP A 23 -5.45 -8.37 6.36
CA TRP A 23 -5.61 -7.04 5.75
C TRP A 23 -7.01 -6.78 5.19
N ASP A 24 -7.77 -7.84 4.92
CA ASP A 24 -9.17 -7.79 4.52
C ASP A 24 -10.11 -7.29 5.63
N SER A 25 -9.63 -7.22 6.88
CA SER A 25 -10.36 -6.65 8.01
C SER A 25 -10.13 -5.15 8.21
N LEU A 26 -9.20 -4.54 7.47
CA LEU A 26 -8.87 -3.12 7.65
C LEU A 26 -10.02 -2.22 7.17
N PRO A 27 -10.28 -1.07 7.84
CA PRO A 27 -11.41 -0.19 7.48
C PRO A 27 -11.41 0.31 6.04
N LEU A 28 -10.21 0.48 5.46
CA LEU A 28 -10.01 1.00 4.11
C LEU A 28 -9.93 -0.11 3.05
N PHE A 29 -10.05 -1.39 3.44
CA PHE A 29 -9.99 -2.49 2.49
C PHE A 29 -11.12 -2.40 1.47
N GLY A 30 -10.77 -2.44 0.18
CA GLY A 30 -11.75 -2.42 -0.91
C GLY A 30 -12.44 -1.08 -1.18
N GLN A 31 -12.16 -0.02 -0.40
CA GLN A 31 -12.77 1.31 -0.62
C GLN A 31 -12.41 1.90 -2.00
N GLY A 32 -11.26 1.51 -2.55
CA GLY A 32 -10.79 1.87 -3.88
C GLY A 32 -11.01 0.80 -4.95
N GLU A 33 -11.89 -0.18 -4.75
CA GLU A 33 -12.12 -1.29 -5.73
C GLU A 33 -12.52 -0.77 -7.13
N HIS A 34 -13.21 0.37 -7.18
CA HIS A 34 -13.62 1.03 -8.42
C HIS A 34 -12.46 1.69 -9.19
N LEU A 35 -11.27 1.82 -8.58
CA LEU A 35 -10.09 2.40 -9.20
C LEU A 35 -9.26 1.33 -9.89
N ASP A 36 -8.77 1.65 -11.09
CA ASP A 36 -7.73 0.86 -11.73
C ASP A 36 -6.40 0.99 -10.95
N GLN A 37 -5.45 0.10 -11.26
CA GLN A 37 -4.17 0.05 -10.57
C GLN A 37 -3.42 1.39 -10.66
N ASN A 38 -3.36 1.97 -11.86
CA ASN A 38 -2.60 3.19 -12.12
C ASN A 38 -3.19 4.40 -11.39
N THR A 39 -4.51 4.50 -11.31
CA THR A 39 -5.21 5.59 -10.61
C THR A 39 -5.01 5.48 -9.11
N ALA A 40 -5.10 4.27 -8.54
CA ALA A 40 -4.82 4.05 -7.13
C ALA A 40 -3.35 4.37 -6.79
N GLU A 41 -2.38 3.95 -7.60
CA GLU A 41 -0.97 4.32 -7.39
C GLU A 41 -0.75 5.84 -7.42
N ARG A 42 -1.38 6.53 -8.38
CA ARG A 42 -1.32 8.00 -8.47
C ARG A 42 -1.92 8.68 -7.24
N LEU A 43 -2.99 8.13 -6.66
CA LEU A 43 -3.58 8.65 -5.41
C LEU A 43 -2.55 8.59 -4.27
N PHE A 44 -1.88 7.45 -4.06
CA PHE A 44 -0.85 7.36 -3.01
C PHE A 44 0.35 8.27 -3.29
N ASN A 45 0.76 8.43 -4.56
CA ASN A 45 1.81 9.38 -4.92
C ASN A 45 1.42 10.83 -4.61
N PHE A 46 0.16 11.19 -4.88
CA PHE A 46 -0.36 12.52 -4.54
C PHE A 46 -0.32 12.76 -3.03
N LEU A 47 -0.77 11.79 -2.23
CA LEU A 47 -0.73 11.88 -0.76
C LEU A 47 0.69 12.03 -0.20
N LEU A 48 1.69 11.45 -0.87
CA LEU A 48 3.10 11.62 -0.51
C LEU A 48 3.64 13.00 -0.89
N ILE A 49 3.33 13.47 -2.10
CA ILE A 49 3.73 14.79 -2.57
C ILE A 49 3.17 15.88 -1.65
N ASP A 50 1.90 15.74 -1.28
CA ASP A 50 1.20 16.66 -0.39
C ASP A 50 1.57 16.48 1.10
N GLN A 51 2.53 15.58 1.42
CA GLN A 51 3.01 15.32 2.78
C GLN A 51 1.90 14.88 3.75
N ILE A 52 0.83 14.27 3.22
CA ILE A 52 -0.22 13.64 4.02
C ILE A 52 0.28 12.27 4.51
N LEU A 53 1.03 11.56 3.68
CA LEU A 53 1.79 10.37 4.03
C LEU A 53 3.29 10.68 4.01
N ALA A 54 4.06 9.90 4.77
CA ALA A 54 5.51 9.97 4.76
C ALA A 54 6.07 8.58 4.40
N GLU A 55 7.21 8.54 3.71
CA GLU A 55 7.96 7.31 3.47
C GLU A 55 9.24 7.30 4.30
N PHE A 56 9.60 6.11 4.80
CA PHE A 56 10.92 5.85 5.37
C PHE A 56 11.52 4.57 4.76
N SER A 57 12.83 4.59 4.60
CA SER A 57 13.57 3.49 3.99
C SER A 57 14.31 2.68 5.06
N LEU A 58 14.14 1.36 5.03
CA LEU A 58 14.85 0.45 5.92
C LEU A 58 15.71 -0.52 5.09
N ALA A 59 17.02 -0.50 5.32
CA ALA A 59 17.93 -1.48 4.77
C ALA A 59 17.70 -2.85 5.44
N ASN A 60 17.60 -3.90 4.64
CA ASN A 60 17.56 -5.26 5.13
C ASN A 60 18.98 -5.83 5.36
N GLY A 61 19.07 -7.00 6.00
CA GLY A 61 20.35 -7.65 6.31
C GLY A 61 21.18 -8.07 5.09
N THR A 62 20.65 -7.92 3.87
CA THR A 62 21.34 -8.20 2.60
C THR A 62 21.68 -6.94 1.80
N GLY A 63 21.46 -5.74 2.37
CA GLY A 63 21.84 -4.45 1.77
C GLY A 63 20.80 -3.85 0.82
N PHE A 64 19.64 -4.48 0.63
CA PHE A 64 18.54 -3.89 -0.13
C PHE A 64 17.66 -3.03 0.76
N HIS A 65 17.19 -1.93 0.23
CA HIS A 65 16.30 -1.01 0.93
C HIS A 65 14.84 -1.36 0.61
N THR A 66 13.99 -1.29 1.63
CA THR A 66 12.53 -1.38 1.46
C THR A 66 11.90 -0.12 2.00
N ASP A 67 11.08 0.52 1.16
CA ASP A 67 10.40 1.76 1.51
C ASP A 67 9.01 1.47 2.08
N TYR A 68 8.74 2.07 3.24
CA TYR A 68 7.50 1.91 4.00
C TYR A 68 6.80 3.26 4.13
N LEU A 69 5.48 3.23 3.94
CA LEU A 69 4.52 4.23 4.42
C LEU A 69 4.21 3.99 5.90
#